data_AF-A0A918J884-F1
#
_entry.id   AF-A0A918J884-F1
#
_cell.length_a   1.000
_cell.length_b   1.000
_cell.length_c   1.000
_cell.angle_alpha   90.00
_cell.angle_beta   90.00
_cell.angle_gamma   90.00
#
_symmetry.space_group_name_H-M   'P 1'
#
loop_
_entity.id
_entity.type
_entity.pdbx_description
1 polymer ?
#
loop_
_entity_poly.entity_id
_entity_poly.type
_entity_poly.pdbx_seq_one_letter_code
_entity_poly.pdbx_strand_id
1 'polypeptide(L)'
;MERYSPHTKARADDMRPIEGTVEVAVPADVLWDVFRRPDLWPCWNACMAWVGTTSLVKGGRLVWAFEPLRWWYPYRMPAAATLVEVTEGRQVTWEVTAFPGFLARHTYTIEETGPGRCRFSSWEQASGPAFRTMRSFWLAHFTFVKNASLQGARLLEARFRQHGRLDPVTLPGRRWRPLAAARDLLGAADVLRMSHQELVPGVWAVIGGGGNSLLVESKGQVLVVDPKCPPFSGMLRRWISRELGAPCTMVIDTHHHYDHTFGNVEHPEARIVAETGVPDLMHQRDGGFWRRHPDGVPRGENTVTGTRTLRVGDQEVAIHSLGRGHTSGDLAVRLQRNGREIVAVGDIGCVGHYPFFDTGRGGADLQGWAASAEELAERYPDAIFVPGHGPVASARELRAQADYIRFLEASVLGSAHDGLDARGSVRNVDLTSWRLSMLPVLHYGTVLSRSSSNVRQARRLVLPESSRLGQTELRR
;
A
#
# COMPACT_ATOMS: atom_id res chain seq x y z
N MET A 1 31.51 -8.24 17.11
CA MET A 1 30.57 -7.09 17.08
C MET A 1 31.41 -5.82 17.16
N GLU A 2 31.89 -5.35 16.02
CA GLU A 2 32.71 -4.14 15.95
C GLU A 2 31.79 -2.93 15.80
N ARG A 3 31.91 -1.95 16.70
CA ARG A 3 31.12 -0.72 16.70
C ARG A 3 31.65 0.21 15.61
N TYR A 4 30.76 0.62 14.70
CA TYR A 4 31.08 1.51 13.58
C TYR A 4 31.45 2.92 14.10
N SER A 5 32.58 3.45 13.63
CA SER A 5 33.15 4.75 13.99
C SER A 5 32.73 5.84 12.97
N PRO A 6 32.65 7.14 13.33
CA PRO A 6 32.17 8.23 12.47
C PRO A 6 33.02 8.50 11.21
N HIS A 7 34.15 7.80 11.05
CA HIS A 7 35.08 7.96 9.93
C HIS A 7 35.28 6.68 9.10
N THR A 8 34.34 5.74 9.15
CA THR A 8 34.48 4.52 8.37
C THR A 8 34.30 4.82 6.87
N LYS A 9 35.41 4.75 6.12
CA LYS A 9 35.49 4.95 4.67
C LYS A 9 34.37 4.20 3.94
N ALA A 10 33.59 4.94 3.14
CA ALA A 10 32.59 4.37 2.23
C ALA A 10 33.24 3.27 1.36
N ARG A 11 32.55 2.14 1.17
CA ARG A 11 32.98 1.15 0.17
C ARG A 11 32.71 1.74 -1.22
N ALA A 12 33.50 1.34 -2.22
CA ALA A 12 33.45 1.91 -3.58
C ALA A 12 32.06 1.85 -4.26
N ASP A 13 31.15 0.99 -3.77
CA ASP A 13 29.80 0.78 -4.33
C ASP A 13 28.68 1.53 -3.58
N ASP A 14 28.98 2.24 -2.50
CA ASP A 14 28.00 3.00 -1.72
C ASP A 14 27.58 4.28 -2.46
N MET A 15 26.41 4.82 -2.13
CA MET A 15 26.00 6.11 -2.67
C MET A 15 27.02 7.17 -2.25
N ARG A 16 27.51 7.97 -3.21
CA ARG A 16 28.19 9.22 -2.86
C ARG A 16 27.16 10.09 -2.13
N PRO A 17 27.52 10.73 -1.00
CA PRO A 17 26.57 11.52 -0.26
C PRO A 17 25.89 12.56 -1.15
N ILE A 18 24.56 12.64 -1.04
CA ILE A 18 23.79 13.73 -1.62
C ILE A 18 23.65 14.76 -0.52
N GLU A 19 24.28 15.91 -0.73
CA GLU A 19 24.33 16.97 0.26
C GLU A 19 24.03 18.33 -0.36
N GLY A 20 23.61 19.26 0.50
CA GLY A 20 23.41 20.64 0.11
C GLY A 20 23.12 21.52 1.31
N THR A 21 23.30 22.81 1.10
CA THR A 21 23.30 23.82 2.15
C THR A 21 22.62 25.09 1.66
N VAL A 22 21.94 25.79 2.56
CA VAL A 22 21.36 27.10 2.32
C VAL A 22 21.57 28.00 3.53
N GLU A 23 21.93 29.26 3.29
CA GLU A 23 21.95 30.28 4.33
C GLU A 23 20.61 31.02 4.36
N VAL A 24 20.10 31.26 5.57
CA VAL A 24 18.83 31.95 5.83
C VAL A 24 19.00 32.99 6.92
N ALA A 25 18.33 34.14 6.76
CA ALA A 25 18.23 35.20 7.77
C ALA A 25 17.16 34.86 8.81
N VAL A 26 17.41 33.76 9.53
CA VAL A 26 16.67 33.33 10.72
C VAL A 26 17.70 33.01 11.80
N PRO A 27 17.50 33.46 13.05
CA PRO A 27 18.31 33.01 14.18
C PRO A 27 18.33 31.47 14.30
N ALA A 28 19.47 30.88 14.66
CA ALA A 28 19.65 29.42 14.68
C ALA A 28 18.71 28.73 15.67
N ASP A 29 18.48 29.33 16.83
CA ASP A 29 17.54 28.90 17.87
C ASP A 29 16.09 28.90 17.36
N VAL A 30 15.66 29.97 16.68
CA VAL A 30 14.32 30.07 16.10
C VAL A 30 14.10 29.01 15.02
N LEU A 31 15.09 28.77 14.16
CA LEU A 31 15.01 27.71 13.16
C LEU A 31 14.97 26.33 13.82
N TRP A 32 15.79 26.12 14.85
CA TRP A 32 15.84 24.89 15.63
C TRP A 32 14.50 24.59 16.32
N ASP A 33 13.80 25.59 16.85
CA ASP A 33 12.51 25.41 17.54
C ASP A 33 11.40 24.84 16.66
N VAL A 34 11.36 25.25 15.39
CA VAL A 34 10.46 24.65 14.39
C VAL A 34 10.91 23.24 14.04
N PHE A 35 12.22 23.06 13.97
CA PHE A 35 12.84 21.83 13.52
C PHE A 35 12.71 20.69 14.56
N ARG A 36 12.84 20.98 15.86
CA ARG A 36 12.60 20.02 16.96
C ARG A 36 11.15 19.55 17.09
N ARG A 37 10.25 20.07 16.25
CA ARG A 37 8.84 19.73 16.14
C ARG A 37 8.53 19.03 14.83
N PRO A 38 8.73 17.70 14.74
CA PRO A 38 8.54 16.96 13.49
C PRO A 38 7.09 17.02 12.99
N ASP A 39 6.12 17.21 13.89
CA ASP A 39 4.72 17.45 13.56
C ASP A 39 4.49 18.69 12.68
N LEU A 40 5.42 19.64 12.67
CA LEU A 40 5.37 20.85 11.85
C LEU A 40 6.13 20.73 10.52
N TRP A 41 6.91 19.67 10.32
CA TRP A 41 7.70 19.50 9.10
C TRP A 41 6.86 19.55 7.82
N PRO A 42 5.65 18.96 7.74
CA PRO A 42 4.79 19.08 6.55
C PRO A 42 4.35 20.51 6.22
N CYS A 43 4.38 21.43 7.19
CA CYS A 43 3.98 22.83 6.98
C CYS A 43 5.07 23.66 6.28
N TRP A 44 6.31 23.18 6.24
CA TRP A 44 7.42 23.91 5.62
C TRP A 44 8.28 23.07 4.69
N ASN A 45 8.22 21.75 4.77
CA ASN A 45 8.97 20.83 3.93
C ASN A 45 8.03 20.08 2.98
N ALA A 46 8.03 20.48 1.71
CA ALA A 46 7.14 19.93 0.70
C ALA A 46 7.38 18.43 0.39
N CYS A 47 8.53 17.86 0.81
CA CYS A 47 8.72 16.42 0.68
C CYS A 47 7.96 15.63 1.75
N MET A 48 7.50 16.24 2.84
CA MET A 48 6.85 15.55 3.95
C MET A 48 5.33 15.61 3.82
N ALA A 49 4.68 14.48 3.59
CA ALA A 49 3.22 14.38 3.53
C ALA A 49 2.59 14.41 4.93
N TRP A 50 3.19 13.70 5.88
CA TRP A 50 2.85 13.73 7.31
C TRP A 50 4.01 13.18 8.15
N VAL A 51 4.06 13.56 9.42
CA VAL A 51 5.02 13.03 10.40
C VAL A 51 4.24 12.64 11.67
N GLY A 52 4.43 11.41 12.13
CA GLY A 52 3.74 10.85 13.29
C GLY A 52 4.48 11.03 14.62
N THR A 53 5.76 11.41 14.56
CA THR A 53 6.62 11.66 15.73
C THR A 53 6.48 13.11 16.19
N THR A 54 6.39 13.34 17.51
CA THR A 54 6.18 14.68 18.09
C THR A 54 7.41 15.26 18.76
N SER A 55 8.47 14.46 18.97
CA SER A 55 9.74 14.93 19.57
C SER A 55 10.95 14.16 19.03
N LEU A 56 12.10 14.83 18.98
CA LEU A 56 13.37 14.25 18.54
C LEU A 56 14.19 13.85 19.76
N VAL A 57 14.18 12.57 20.12
CA VAL A 57 14.97 12.01 21.22
C VAL A 57 15.92 10.95 20.67
N LYS A 58 17.19 10.98 21.07
CA LYS A 58 18.19 9.97 20.68
C LYS A 58 17.72 8.58 21.10
N GLY A 59 17.79 7.61 20.21
CA GLY A 59 17.24 6.26 20.36
C GLY A 59 15.73 6.14 20.10
N GLY A 60 15.02 7.27 19.94
CA GLY A 60 13.61 7.31 19.60
C GLY A 60 13.33 6.94 18.15
N ARG A 61 12.05 6.68 17.83
CA ARG A 61 11.60 6.35 16.47
C ARG A 61 11.03 7.59 15.77
N LEU A 62 11.56 7.86 14.59
CA LEU A 62 11.01 8.85 13.65
C LEU A 62 10.13 8.10 12.65
N VAL A 63 8.87 8.53 12.49
CA VAL A 63 7.91 7.89 11.60
C VAL A 63 7.19 8.94 10.75
N TRP A 64 7.20 8.78 9.43
CA TRP A 64 6.66 9.77 8.50
C TRP A 64 6.24 9.14 7.17
N ALA A 65 5.67 9.95 6.27
CA ALA A 65 5.58 9.62 4.86
C ALA A 65 6.04 10.77 3.97
N PHE A 66 6.77 10.45 2.92
CA PHE A 66 7.13 11.41 1.89
C PHE A 66 5.99 11.62 0.88
N GLU A 67 5.86 12.85 0.39
CA GLU A 67 5.14 13.13 -0.85
C GLU A 67 5.87 12.47 -2.04
N PRO A 68 5.14 12.10 -3.10
CA PRO A 68 5.73 11.46 -4.25
C PRO A 68 6.76 12.35 -4.96
N LEU A 69 7.79 11.71 -5.51
CA LEU A 69 8.86 12.37 -6.28
C LEU A 69 8.33 13.23 -7.44
N ARG A 70 7.19 12.83 -8.01
CA ARG A 70 6.47 13.57 -9.05
C ARG A 70 5.01 13.63 -8.64
N TRP A 71 4.35 14.77 -8.84
CA TRP A 71 2.96 14.96 -8.39
C TRP A 71 1.97 13.95 -9.00
N TRP A 72 2.32 13.30 -10.11
CA TRP A 72 1.52 12.25 -10.75
C TRP A 72 1.91 10.81 -10.36
N TYR A 73 2.92 10.62 -9.51
CA TYR A 73 3.21 9.29 -8.98
C TYR A 73 2.20 8.94 -7.89
N PRO A 74 1.47 7.81 -8.00
CA PRO A 74 0.31 7.52 -7.16
C PRO A 74 0.68 6.92 -5.81
N TYR A 75 1.78 7.34 -5.18
CA TYR A 75 2.23 6.83 -3.89
C TYR A 75 2.60 7.94 -2.92
N ARG A 76 2.43 7.68 -1.62
CA ARG A 76 3.16 8.37 -0.54
C ARG A 76 4.03 7.32 0.12
N MET A 77 5.30 7.63 0.33
CA MET A 77 6.27 6.62 0.77
C MET A 77 6.41 6.67 2.29
N PRO A 78 5.81 5.73 3.05
CA PRO A 78 6.00 5.66 4.48
C PRO A 78 7.44 5.25 4.80
N ALA A 79 7.97 5.79 5.88
CA ALA A 79 9.29 5.45 6.39
C ALA A 79 9.29 5.48 7.92
N ALA A 80 10.12 4.61 8.48
CA ALA A 80 10.43 4.60 9.90
C ALA A 80 11.95 4.52 10.06
N ALA A 81 12.48 5.35 10.95
CA ALA A 81 13.90 5.41 11.25
C ALA A 81 14.15 5.47 12.75
N THR A 82 15.36 5.13 13.14
CA THR A 82 15.86 5.33 14.50
C THR A 82 16.68 6.62 14.53
N LEU A 83 16.40 7.49 15.49
CA LEU A 83 17.21 8.69 15.74
C LEU A 83 18.53 8.25 16.39
N VAL A 84 19.63 8.32 15.65
CA VAL A 84 20.95 7.86 16.13
C VAL A 84 21.78 8.98 16.75
N GLU A 85 21.51 10.23 16.37
CA GLU A 85 22.17 11.41 16.90
C GLU A 85 21.18 12.56 17.01
N VAL A 86 21.17 13.25 18.15
CA VAL A 86 20.41 14.48 18.36
C VAL A 86 21.30 15.38 19.21
N THR A 87 21.74 16.49 18.63
CA THR A 87 22.52 17.53 19.30
C THR A 87 21.68 18.79 19.31
N GLU A 88 21.21 19.20 20.49
CA GLU A 88 20.32 20.33 20.64
C GLU A 88 20.91 21.62 20.04
N GLY A 89 20.07 22.36 19.31
CA GLY A 89 20.46 23.57 18.58
C GLY A 89 21.27 23.33 17.31
N ARG A 90 21.68 22.09 17.00
CA ARG A 90 22.74 21.86 16.01
C ARG A 90 22.45 20.77 14.99
N GLN A 91 22.05 19.56 15.40
CA GLN A 91 22.02 18.42 14.48
C GLN A 91 20.99 17.38 14.89
N VAL A 92 20.41 16.73 13.88
CA VAL A 92 19.74 15.45 14.05
C VAL A 92 20.20 14.49 12.96
N THR A 93 20.37 13.23 13.33
CA THR A 93 20.69 12.14 12.41
C THR A 93 19.79 10.95 12.69
N TRP A 94 19.23 10.36 11.64
CA TRP A 94 18.47 9.13 11.74
C TRP A 94 18.91 8.10 10.71
N GLU A 95 18.67 6.83 11.06
CA GLU A 95 18.99 5.67 10.23
C GLU A 95 17.74 4.88 9.91
N VAL A 96 17.53 4.64 8.62
CA VAL A 96 16.46 3.80 8.07
C VAL A 96 17.04 2.41 7.83
N THR A 97 16.51 1.43 8.56
CA THR A 97 16.88 0.00 8.45
C THR A 97 15.68 -0.89 8.15
N ALA A 98 14.52 -0.30 7.81
CA ALA A 98 13.24 -1.00 7.70
C ALA A 98 13.19 -2.07 6.59
N PHE A 99 14.15 -2.06 5.64
CA PHE A 99 14.22 -3.06 4.58
C PHE A 99 15.50 -3.90 4.69
N PRO A 100 15.43 -5.23 4.63
CA PRO A 100 16.61 -6.09 4.61
C PRO A 100 17.58 -5.69 3.49
N GLY A 101 18.81 -5.33 3.85
CA GLY A 101 19.83 -4.93 2.89
C GLY A 101 19.69 -3.50 2.34
N PHE A 102 18.89 -2.63 2.98
CA PHE A 102 18.85 -1.19 2.75
C PHE A 102 19.25 -0.46 4.03
N LEU A 103 20.33 0.32 3.96
CA LEU A 103 20.74 1.20 5.03
C LEU A 103 20.80 2.62 4.48
N ALA A 104 20.00 3.53 5.01
CA ALA A 104 20.08 4.95 4.70
C ALA A 104 20.28 5.78 5.96
N ARG A 105 21.18 6.75 5.89
CA ARG A 105 21.49 7.70 6.95
C ARG A 105 21.24 9.11 6.45
N HIS A 106 20.55 9.87 7.27
CA HIS A 106 20.11 11.22 6.96
C HIS A 106 20.52 12.15 8.09
N THR A 107 21.06 13.31 7.74
CA THR A 107 21.47 14.32 8.71
C THR A 107 20.96 15.68 8.29
N TYR A 108 20.32 16.39 9.22
CA TYR A 108 20.06 17.81 9.11
C TYR A 108 20.90 18.55 10.16
N THR A 109 21.54 19.63 9.73
CA THR A 109 22.41 20.46 10.57
C THR A 109 21.99 21.93 10.48
N ILE A 110 22.01 22.62 11.61
CA ILE A 110 21.83 24.07 11.72
C ILE A 110 23.09 24.65 12.37
N GLU A 111 23.70 25.63 11.71
CA GLU A 111 24.90 26.31 12.20
C GLU A 111 24.68 27.83 12.17
N GLU A 112 24.98 28.53 13.26
CA GLU A 112 24.97 29.99 13.26
C GLU A 112 26.11 30.52 12.36
N THR A 113 25.78 31.44 11.45
CA THR A 113 26.76 32.03 10.52
C THR A 113 26.99 33.52 10.76
N GLY A 114 26.18 34.13 11.63
CA GLY A 114 26.28 35.52 12.04
C GLY A 114 24.99 35.98 12.73
N PRO A 115 24.93 37.25 13.20
CA PRO A 115 23.77 37.77 13.92
C PRO A 115 22.46 37.60 13.14
N GLY A 116 21.54 36.82 13.69
CA GLY A 116 20.23 36.54 13.10
C GLY A 116 20.27 35.73 11.79
N ARG A 117 21.38 35.03 11.52
CA ARG A 117 21.58 34.20 10.34
C ARG A 117 22.07 32.81 10.72
N CYS A 118 21.58 31.81 10.01
CA CYS A 118 22.08 30.46 10.13
C CYS A 118 22.16 29.76 8.78
N ARG A 119 22.92 28.68 8.77
CA ARG A 119 23.09 27.76 7.68
C ARG A 119 22.34 26.49 7.99
N PHE A 120 21.44 26.10 7.11
CA PHE A 120 20.75 24.83 7.14
C PHE A 120 21.36 23.88 6.10
N SER A 121 21.74 22.69 6.54
CA SER A 121 22.37 21.67 5.70
C SER A 121 21.58 20.36 5.75
N SER A 122 21.53 19.68 4.60
CA SER A 122 20.96 18.35 4.43
C SER A 122 22.00 17.43 3.83
N TRP A 123 22.16 16.25 4.43
CA TRP A 123 23.12 15.23 4.02
C TRP A 123 22.47 13.85 4.04
N GLU A 124 22.62 13.11 2.96
CA GLU A 124 21.90 11.86 2.71
C GLU A 124 22.88 10.81 2.14
N GLN A 125 22.99 9.64 2.78
CA GLN A 125 23.79 8.53 2.26
C GLN A 125 23.04 7.20 2.39
N ALA A 126 23.12 6.36 1.37
CA ALA A 126 22.52 5.04 1.37
C ALA A 126 23.47 3.97 0.85
N SER A 127 23.30 2.75 1.34
CA SER A 127 24.12 1.59 1.01
C SER A 127 23.30 0.30 1.10
N GLY A 128 23.90 -0.79 0.60
CA GLY A 128 23.34 -2.13 0.69
C GLY A 128 22.76 -2.68 -0.62
N PRO A 129 22.54 -4.01 -0.69
CA PRO A 129 22.07 -4.69 -1.89
C PRO A 129 20.70 -4.19 -2.37
N ALA A 130 19.77 -3.89 -1.48
CA ALA A 130 18.44 -3.38 -1.85
C ALA A 130 18.49 -1.95 -2.41
N PHE A 131 19.41 -1.11 -1.92
CA PHE A 131 19.67 0.21 -2.50
C PHE A 131 20.18 0.06 -3.95
N ARG A 132 21.13 -0.86 -4.17
CA ARG A 132 21.73 -1.08 -5.51
C ARG A 132 20.70 -1.51 -6.55
N THR A 133 19.72 -2.33 -6.18
CA THR A 133 18.66 -2.80 -7.10
C THR A 133 17.78 -1.66 -7.64
N MET A 134 17.62 -0.57 -6.89
CA MET A 134 16.80 0.59 -7.28
C MET A 134 17.59 1.91 -7.24
N ARG A 135 18.89 1.86 -7.56
CA ARG A 135 19.83 2.97 -7.38
C ARG A 135 19.34 4.28 -8.01
N SER A 136 18.86 4.25 -9.25
CA SER A 136 18.40 5.45 -9.97
C SER A 136 17.20 6.11 -9.31
N PHE A 137 16.26 5.31 -8.80
CA PHE A 137 15.12 5.80 -8.05
C PHE A 137 15.56 6.47 -6.75
N TRP A 138 16.41 5.79 -5.97
CA TRP A 138 16.88 6.30 -4.68
C TRP A 138 17.71 7.58 -4.82
N LEU A 139 18.59 7.67 -5.82
CA LEU A 139 19.34 8.90 -6.11
C LEU A 139 18.40 10.08 -6.41
N ALA A 140 17.36 9.87 -7.22
CA ALA A 140 16.38 10.90 -7.51
C ALA A 140 15.56 11.28 -6.26
N HIS A 141 15.19 10.28 -5.44
CA HIS A 141 14.46 10.48 -4.20
C HIS A 141 15.25 11.31 -3.18
N PHE A 142 16.49 10.92 -2.85
CA PHE A 142 17.32 11.68 -1.91
C PHE A 142 17.65 13.09 -2.43
N THR A 143 17.81 13.25 -3.75
CA THR A 143 17.97 14.57 -4.36
C THR A 143 16.74 15.45 -4.14
N PHE A 144 15.54 14.88 -4.29
CA PHE A 144 14.29 15.57 -4.00
C PHE A 144 14.13 15.92 -2.53
N VAL A 145 14.37 14.98 -1.61
CA VAL A 145 14.31 15.21 -0.16
C VAL A 145 15.22 16.37 0.24
N LYS A 146 16.49 16.33 -0.21
CA LYS A 146 17.45 17.41 0.02
C LYS A 146 16.95 18.74 -0.56
N ASN A 147 16.57 18.78 -1.84
CA ASN A 147 16.13 20.03 -2.49
C ASN A 147 14.88 20.64 -1.83
N ALA A 148 13.87 19.82 -1.51
CA ALA A 148 12.65 20.26 -0.86
C ALA A 148 12.91 20.81 0.54
N SER A 149 13.84 20.19 1.29
CA SER A 149 14.21 20.63 2.63
C SER A 149 14.94 21.98 2.61
N LEU A 150 15.86 22.18 1.66
CA LEU A 150 16.54 23.46 1.48
C LEU A 150 15.57 24.57 1.04
N GLN A 151 14.61 24.26 0.16
CA GLN A 151 13.55 25.20 -0.21
C GLN A 151 12.64 25.51 0.99
N GLY A 152 12.35 24.51 1.81
CA GLY A 152 11.58 24.68 3.04
C GLY A 152 12.24 25.63 4.03
N ALA A 153 13.56 25.55 4.20
CA ALA A 153 14.30 26.51 5.02
C ALA A 153 14.16 27.95 4.49
N ARG A 154 14.17 28.17 3.17
CA ARG A 154 13.90 29.50 2.57
C ARG A 154 12.45 29.96 2.78
N LEU A 155 11.50 29.04 2.77
CA LEU A 155 10.10 29.35 3.10
C LEU A 155 9.99 29.81 4.56
N LEU A 156 10.69 29.14 5.48
CA LEU A 156 10.75 29.55 6.89
C LEU A 156 11.35 30.96 7.02
N GLU A 157 12.41 31.29 6.30
CA GLU A 157 12.96 32.65 6.26
C GLU A 157 11.92 33.69 5.81
N ALA A 158 11.18 33.42 4.73
CA ALA A 158 10.14 34.32 4.24
C ALA A 158 9.03 34.53 5.29
N ARG A 159 8.63 33.47 6.00
CA ARG A 159 7.63 33.54 7.07
C ARG A 159 8.15 34.30 8.30
N PHE A 160 9.39 34.06 8.67
CA PHE A 160 10.03 34.77 9.79
C PHE A 160 10.12 36.26 9.49
N ARG A 161 10.52 36.67 8.28
CA ARG A 161 10.53 38.08 7.87
C ARG A 161 9.15 38.73 7.90
N GLN A 162 8.09 37.97 7.56
CA GLN A 162 6.72 38.48 7.54
C GLN A 162 6.13 38.64 8.94
N HIS A 163 6.42 37.72 9.86
CA HIS A 163 5.72 37.62 11.14
C HIS A 163 6.59 37.81 12.38
N GLY A 164 7.91 37.89 12.23
CA GLY A 164 8.88 37.97 13.32
C GLY A 164 9.00 36.71 14.18
N ARG A 165 8.26 35.64 13.85
CA ARG A 165 8.23 34.37 14.57
C ARG A 165 7.81 33.21 13.68
N LEU A 166 8.26 32.02 14.03
CA LEU A 166 7.86 30.77 13.38
C LEU A 166 7.10 29.90 14.37
N ASP A 167 5.80 29.78 14.16
CA ASP A 167 4.93 28.97 15.01
C ASP A 167 3.79 28.34 14.19
N PRO A 168 3.00 27.43 14.79
CA PRO A 168 1.94 26.73 14.07
C PRO A 168 0.81 27.62 13.50
N VAL A 169 0.78 28.92 13.82
CA VAL A 169 -0.16 29.90 13.26
C VAL A 169 0.45 30.63 12.07
N THR A 170 1.78 30.86 12.08
CA THR A 170 2.48 31.58 11.00
C THR A 170 2.92 30.68 9.84
N LEU A 171 2.97 29.36 10.03
CA LEU A 171 3.31 28.40 8.97
C LEU A 171 2.10 28.04 8.07
N PRO A 172 2.29 27.93 6.75
CA PRO A 172 1.21 27.56 5.84
C PRO A 172 0.88 26.05 5.91
N GLY A 173 -0.41 25.70 5.84
CA GLY A 173 -0.84 24.33 5.54
C GLY A 173 -1.29 23.45 6.71
N ARG A 174 -1.94 22.33 6.35
CA ARG A 174 -2.75 21.47 7.23
C ARG A 174 -1.95 20.85 8.38
N ARG A 175 -2.36 21.15 9.62
CA ARG A 175 -1.98 20.36 10.80
C ARG A 175 -2.57 18.95 10.65
N TRP A 176 -1.73 17.94 10.54
CA TRP A 176 -2.17 16.55 10.65
C TRP A 176 -2.24 16.17 12.13
N ARG A 177 -3.37 15.60 12.59
CA ARG A 177 -3.58 15.22 13.99
C ARG A 177 -3.39 13.70 14.17
N PRO A 178 -2.57 13.25 15.15
CA PRO A 178 -2.19 11.86 15.30
C PRO A 178 -3.19 11.13 16.20
N LEU A 179 -4.34 10.74 15.65
CA LEU A 179 -5.25 9.80 16.33
C LEU A 179 -5.53 8.65 15.37
N ALA A 180 -4.56 7.74 15.24
CA ALA A 180 -4.70 6.31 14.86
C ALA A 180 -3.38 5.69 14.33
N ALA A 181 -2.50 6.48 13.71
CA ALA A 181 -1.57 5.93 12.73
C ALA A 181 -0.35 5.12 13.24
N ALA A 182 0.01 5.17 14.53
CA ALA A 182 1.20 4.45 15.00
C ALA A 182 1.01 2.92 14.98
N ARG A 183 -0.22 2.42 15.22
CA ARG A 183 -0.57 0.99 15.10
C ARG A 183 -0.68 0.55 13.64
N ASP A 184 -1.04 1.50 12.77
CA ASP A 184 -1.34 1.31 11.37
C ASP A 184 -0.09 1.14 10.47
N LEU A 185 1.05 1.68 10.89
CA LEU A 185 2.32 1.59 10.14
C LEU A 185 3.02 0.25 10.27
N LEU A 186 2.83 -0.49 11.38
CA LEU A 186 3.37 -1.84 11.52
C LEU A 186 2.71 -2.79 10.52
N GLY A 187 1.40 -2.66 10.28
CA GLY A 187 0.68 -3.44 9.26
C GLY A 187 1.11 -3.10 7.83
N ALA A 188 1.44 -1.85 7.53
CA ALA A 188 1.89 -1.45 6.20
C ALA A 188 3.26 -2.03 5.82
N ALA A 189 4.16 -2.23 6.80
CA ALA A 189 5.46 -2.85 6.57
C ALA A 189 5.35 -4.33 6.17
N ASP A 190 4.41 -5.06 6.76
CA ASP A 190 4.14 -6.46 6.41
C ASP A 190 3.46 -6.57 5.04
N VAL A 191 2.58 -5.63 4.67
CA VAL A 191 1.96 -5.62 3.33
C VAL A 191 2.95 -5.26 2.21
N LEU A 192 4.00 -4.49 2.49
CA LEU A 192 5.09 -4.23 1.55
C LEU A 192 6.12 -5.36 1.50
N ARG A 193 6.06 -6.31 2.42
CA ARG A 193 6.96 -7.46 2.47
C ARG A 193 6.34 -8.61 1.68
N MET A 194 6.93 -8.93 0.54
CA MET A 194 6.57 -10.13 -0.21
C MET A 194 7.22 -11.36 0.44
N SER A 195 6.40 -12.28 0.95
CA SER A 195 6.83 -13.55 1.55
C SER A 195 6.29 -14.73 0.74
N HIS A 196 7.00 -15.86 0.77
CA HIS A 196 6.68 -17.05 -0.01
C HIS A 196 6.48 -18.20 0.98
N GLN A 197 5.32 -18.85 0.93
CA GLN A 197 4.96 -19.97 1.79
C GLN A 197 4.58 -21.16 0.91
N GLU A 198 5.34 -22.24 0.98
CA GLU A 198 4.94 -23.51 0.36
C GLU A 198 3.79 -24.12 1.17
N LEU A 199 2.64 -24.31 0.53
CA LEU A 199 1.45 -24.90 1.17
C LEU A 199 1.52 -26.43 1.14
N VAL A 200 1.90 -26.94 -0.02
CA VAL A 200 2.23 -28.34 -0.32
C VAL A 200 3.28 -28.35 -1.42
N PRO A 201 4.07 -29.42 -1.60
CA PRO A 201 5.12 -29.47 -2.62
C PRO A 201 4.68 -28.93 -3.99
N GLY A 202 5.38 -27.90 -4.47
CA GLY A 202 5.11 -27.24 -5.75
C GLY A 202 3.89 -26.32 -5.79
N VAL A 203 3.28 -26.00 -4.65
CA VAL A 203 2.17 -25.03 -4.54
C VAL A 203 2.49 -24.01 -3.47
N TRP A 204 2.50 -22.73 -3.85
CA TRP A 204 2.97 -21.65 -3.00
C TRP A 204 1.93 -20.54 -2.87
N ALA A 205 1.72 -20.04 -1.66
CA ALA A 205 1.11 -18.75 -1.44
C ALA A 205 2.19 -17.67 -1.36
N VAL A 206 2.06 -16.60 -2.14
CA VAL A 206 2.96 -15.44 -2.07
C VAL A 206 2.21 -14.26 -1.47
N ILE A 207 2.49 -14.00 -0.19
CA ILE A 207 1.76 -13.05 0.65
C ILE A 207 2.40 -11.67 0.61
N GLY A 208 1.57 -10.63 0.48
CA GLY A 208 1.98 -9.23 0.43
C GLY A 208 2.54 -8.79 -0.94
N GLY A 209 3.07 -7.58 -0.99
CA GLY A 209 3.51 -6.94 -2.24
C GLY A 209 2.35 -6.47 -3.13
N GLY A 210 1.28 -5.95 -2.52
CA GLY A 210 -0.02 -5.72 -3.17
C GLY A 210 -0.99 -6.84 -2.84
N GLY A 211 -1.65 -7.39 -3.86
CA GLY A 211 -2.43 -8.62 -3.76
C GLY A 211 -1.55 -9.85 -3.53
N ASN A 212 -2.09 -10.84 -2.84
CA ASN A 212 -1.51 -12.17 -2.71
C ASN A 212 -1.61 -12.93 -4.03
N SER A 213 -0.72 -13.90 -4.21
CA SER A 213 -0.72 -14.77 -5.39
C SER A 213 -0.72 -16.23 -4.98
N LEU A 214 -1.29 -17.10 -5.79
CA LEU A 214 -1.11 -18.56 -5.72
C LEU A 214 -0.23 -19.00 -6.89
N LEU A 215 0.82 -19.77 -6.63
CA LEU A 215 1.66 -20.38 -7.65
C LEU A 215 1.50 -21.89 -7.65
N VAL A 216 1.44 -22.48 -8.83
CA VAL A 216 1.40 -23.93 -9.02
C VAL A 216 2.49 -24.31 -10.02
N GLU A 217 3.50 -25.04 -9.55
CA GLU A 217 4.50 -25.67 -10.39
C GLU A 217 4.14 -27.15 -10.60
N SER A 218 4.12 -27.58 -11.86
CA SER A 218 4.06 -28.99 -12.21
C SER A 218 4.73 -29.23 -13.56
N LYS A 219 5.59 -30.26 -13.60
CA LYS A 219 6.27 -30.76 -14.80
C LYS A 219 6.98 -29.67 -15.60
N GLY A 220 7.63 -28.72 -14.91
CA GLY A 220 8.38 -27.65 -15.57
C GLY A 220 7.50 -26.54 -16.15
N GLN A 221 6.25 -26.43 -15.70
CA GLN A 221 5.33 -25.35 -16.03
C GLN A 221 4.87 -24.67 -14.74
N VAL A 222 4.73 -23.34 -14.79
CA VAL A 222 4.21 -22.55 -13.68
C VAL A 222 2.90 -21.86 -14.09
N LEU A 223 1.89 -22.01 -13.24
CA LEU A 223 0.67 -21.22 -13.24
C LEU A 223 0.74 -20.19 -12.12
N VAL A 224 0.37 -18.94 -12.41
CA VAL A 224 0.26 -17.86 -11.42
C VAL A 224 -1.19 -17.39 -11.36
N VAL A 225 -1.79 -17.41 -10.18
CA VAL A 225 -3.04 -16.70 -9.90
C VAL A 225 -2.66 -15.33 -9.33
N ASP A 226 -3.14 -14.25 -9.95
CA ASP A 226 -2.88 -12.85 -9.61
C ASP A 226 -1.38 -12.48 -9.55
N PRO A 227 -0.73 -12.12 -10.67
CA PRO A 227 0.72 -11.85 -10.73
C PRO A 227 1.19 -10.54 -10.07
N LYS A 228 0.41 -9.97 -9.15
CA LYS A 228 0.72 -8.76 -8.37
C LYS A 228 0.71 -7.48 -9.21
N CYS A 229 1.27 -6.40 -8.65
CA CYS A 229 1.62 -5.17 -9.38
C CYS A 229 3.11 -4.82 -9.26
N PRO A 230 3.64 -3.95 -10.14
CA PRO A 230 5.00 -3.42 -10.01
C PRO A 230 5.21 -2.68 -8.68
N PRO A 231 6.40 -2.80 -8.04
CA PRO A 231 7.57 -3.57 -8.49
C PRO A 231 7.53 -5.05 -8.13
N PHE A 232 6.51 -5.50 -7.38
CA PHE A 232 6.42 -6.84 -6.82
C PHE A 232 6.19 -7.92 -7.86
N SER A 233 5.46 -7.61 -8.94
CA SER A 233 5.31 -8.52 -10.09
C SER A 233 6.67 -8.92 -10.69
N GLY A 234 7.56 -7.95 -10.92
CA GLY A 234 8.92 -8.23 -11.39
C GLY A 234 9.78 -8.97 -10.35
N MET A 235 9.55 -8.75 -9.05
CA MET A 235 10.20 -9.54 -7.99
C MET A 235 9.72 -10.99 -7.99
N LEU A 236 8.41 -11.21 -8.14
CA LEU A 236 7.77 -12.51 -8.22
C LEU A 236 8.29 -13.29 -9.43
N ARG A 237 8.33 -12.68 -10.62
CA ARG A 237 8.90 -13.30 -11.83
C ARG A 237 10.35 -13.75 -11.62
N ARG A 238 11.18 -12.91 -11.00
CA ARG A 238 12.58 -13.27 -10.69
C ARG A 238 12.68 -14.41 -9.68
N TRP A 239 11.80 -14.43 -8.68
CA TRP A 239 11.73 -15.52 -7.72
C TRP A 239 11.33 -16.83 -8.39
N ILE A 240 10.27 -16.83 -9.23
CA ILE A 240 9.84 -18.00 -10.02
C ILE A 240 11.01 -18.54 -10.86
N SER A 241 11.69 -17.67 -11.60
CA SER A 241 12.82 -18.06 -12.45
C SER A 241 13.99 -18.65 -11.65
N ARG A 242 14.23 -18.18 -10.42
CA ARG A 242 15.37 -18.62 -9.61
C ARG A 242 15.08 -19.87 -8.81
N GLU A 243 13.91 -19.96 -8.17
CA GLU A 243 13.58 -21.05 -7.26
C GLU A 243 12.90 -22.23 -7.97
N LEU A 244 12.06 -21.95 -8.98
CA LEU A 244 11.30 -23.00 -9.68
C LEU A 244 11.94 -23.41 -11.00
N GLY A 245 12.78 -22.56 -11.60
CA GLY A 245 13.49 -22.86 -12.85
C GLY A 245 12.59 -23.15 -14.04
N ALA A 246 11.31 -22.77 -13.97
CA ALA A 246 10.27 -23.10 -14.94
C ALA A 246 9.57 -21.83 -15.45
N PRO A 247 9.20 -21.76 -16.74
CA PRO A 247 8.47 -20.62 -17.29
C PRO A 247 7.04 -20.58 -16.73
N CYS A 248 6.54 -19.36 -16.53
CA CYS A 248 5.10 -19.15 -16.33
C CYS A 248 4.40 -19.29 -17.69
N THR A 249 3.57 -20.32 -17.83
CA THR A 249 2.83 -20.61 -19.06
C THR A 249 1.36 -20.19 -18.97
N MET A 250 0.88 -19.92 -17.75
CA MET A 250 -0.51 -19.57 -17.49
C MET A 250 -0.63 -18.55 -16.37
N VAL A 251 -1.48 -17.56 -16.58
CA VAL A 251 -1.91 -16.59 -15.58
C VAL A 251 -3.42 -16.70 -15.43
N ILE A 252 -3.93 -16.65 -14.19
CA ILE A 252 -5.35 -16.49 -13.90
C ILE A 252 -5.54 -15.19 -13.11
N ASP A 253 -6.31 -14.26 -13.66
CA ASP A 253 -6.72 -13.04 -12.97
C ASP A 253 -8.04 -13.31 -12.25
N THR A 254 -8.03 -13.23 -10.92
CA THR A 254 -9.25 -13.45 -10.13
C THR A 254 -10.27 -12.34 -10.34
N HIS A 255 -9.80 -11.12 -10.58
CA HIS A 255 -10.60 -9.94 -10.89
C HIS A 255 -9.72 -8.83 -11.49
N HIS A 256 -10.33 -7.71 -11.90
CA HIS A 256 -9.68 -6.69 -12.73
C HIS A 256 -8.77 -5.69 -11.99
N HIS A 257 -8.61 -5.75 -10.66
CA HIS A 257 -7.86 -4.72 -9.93
C HIS A 257 -6.36 -4.77 -10.23
N TYR A 258 -5.73 -3.59 -10.18
CA TYR A 258 -4.36 -3.38 -10.65
C TYR A 258 -3.31 -4.20 -9.88
N ASP A 259 -3.52 -4.41 -8.59
CA ASP A 259 -2.64 -5.15 -7.70
C ASP A 259 -2.76 -6.67 -7.82
N HIS A 260 -3.67 -7.12 -8.67
CA HIS A 260 -3.80 -8.51 -9.11
C HIS A 260 -3.35 -8.67 -10.56
N THR A 261 -3.64 -7.69 -11.43
CA THR A 261 -3.50 -7.85 -12.89
C THR A 261 -2.27 -7.17 -13.49
N PHE A 262 -1.72 -6.09 -12.92
CA PHE A 262 -0.64 -5.34 -13.61
C PHE A 262 0.62 -6.16 -13.84
N GLY A 263 0.81 -7.24 -13.08
CA GLY A 263 1.88 -8.21 -13.27
C GLY A 263 1.76 -9.05 -14.54
N ASN A 264 0.63 -9.03 -15.25
CA ASN A 264 0.45 -9.72 -16.53
C ASN A 264 1.55 -9.36 -17.54
N VAL A 265 2.04 -8.11 -17.52
CA VAL A 265 3.10 -7.61 -18.40
C VAL A 265 4.45 -8.30 -18.20
N GLU A 266 4.65 -8.97 -17.07
CA GLU A 266 5.85 -9.74 -16.75
C GLU A 266 5.81 -11.14 -17.40
N HIS A 267 4.66 -11.55 -17.96
CA HIS A 267 4.41 -12.89 -18.49
C HIS A 267 3.84 -12.85 -19.93
N PRO A 268 4.53 -12.24 -20.91
CA PRO A 268 3.99 -11.99 -22.25
C PRO A 268 3.66 -13.26 -23.05
N GLU A 269 4.31 -14.38 -22.75
CA GLU A 269 4.08 -15.68 -23.42
C GLU A 269 3.03 -16.54 -22.70
N ALA A 270 2.53 -16.10 -21.54
CA ALA A 270 1.57 -16.87 -20.77
C ALA A 270 0.15 -16.73 -21.34
N ARG A 271 -0.60 -17.82 -21.27
CA ARG A 271 -2.05 -17.77 -21.47
C ARG A 271 -2.71 -17.10 -20.26
N ILE A 272 -3.26 -15.90 -20.45
CA ILE A 272 -3.96 -15.16 -19.40
C ILE A 272 -5.47 -15.49 -19.45
N VAL A 273 -6.01 -15.96 -18.33
CA VAL A 273 -7.40 -16.39 -18.17
C VAL A 273 -8.09 -15.50 -17.14
N ALA A 274 -9.31 -15.05 -17.43
CA ALA A 274 -10.09 -14.23 -16.51
C ALA A 274 -11.61 -14.45 -16.73
N GLU A 275 -12.46 -13.84 -15.91
CA GLU A 275 -13.89 -13.81 -16.15
C GLU A 275 -14.22 -13.01 -17.44
N THR A 276 -15.32 -13.33 -18.10
CA THR A 276 -15.73 -12.75 -19.40
C THR A 276 -15.78 -11.23 -19.42
N GLY A 277 -16.22 -10.58 -18.34
CA GLY A 277 -16.28 -9.13 -18.22
C GLY A 277 -14.98 -8.45 -17.78
N VAL A 278 -13.97 -9.20 -17.31
CA VAL A 278 -12.74 -8.63 -16.75
C VAL A 278 -11.93 -7.79 -17.76
N PRO A 279 -11.72 -8.21 -19.02
CA PRO A 279 -11.00 -7.39 -20.01
C PRO A 279 -11.59 -5.98 -20.20
N ASP A 280 -12.92 -5.88 -20.25
CA ASP A 280 -13.61 -4.60 -20.37
C ASP A 280 -13.44 -3.74 -19.11
N LEU A 281 -13.51 -4.37 -17.93
CA LEU A 281 -13.30 -3.69 -16.65
C LEU A 281 -11.85 -3.19 -16.50
N MET A 282 -10.87 -3.96 -16.96
CA MET A 282 -9.47 -3.53 -17.04
C MET A 282 -9.34 -2.27 -17.90
N HIS A 283 -9.88 -2.27 -19.11
CA HIS A 283 -9.84 -1.10 -19.99
C HIS A 283 -10.61 0.09 -19.43
N GLN A 284 -11.73 -0.16 -18.77
CA GLN A 284 -12.53 0.90 -18.18
C GLN A 284 -11.81 1.58 -17.01
N ARG A 285 -11.22 0.79 -16.11
CA ARG A 285 -10.57 1.29 -14.90
C ARG A 285 -9.20 1.87 -15.19
N ASP A 286 -8.38 1.13 -15.94
CA ASP A 286 -6.95 1.36 -16.10
C ASP A 286 -6.54 1.43 -17.59
N GLY A 287 -7.43 1.90 -18.45
CA GLY A 287 -7.24 1.90 -19.90
C GLY A 287 -5.96 2.61 -20.39
N GLY A 288 -5.46 3.62 -19.66
CA GLY A 288 -4.17 4.24 -19.99
C GLY A 288 -2.96 3.31 -19.81
N PHE A 289 -3.03 2.39 -18.85
CA PHE A 289 -2.03 1.33 -18.67
C PHE A 289 -2.20 0.25 -19.73
N TRP A 290 -3.42 -0.28 -19.90
CA TRP A 290 -3.69 -1.40 -20.80
C TRP A 290 -3.57 -1.07 -22.28
N ARG A 291 -3.83 0.19 -22.71
CA ARG A 291 -3.52 0.63 -24.09
C ARG A 291 -2.03 0.58 -24.41
N ARG A 292 -1.15 0.69 -23.40
CA ARG A 292 0.31 0.60 -23.57
C ARG A 292 0.83 -0.82 -23.42
N HIS A 293 0.03 -1.73 -22.87
CA HIS A 293 0.38 -3.12 -22.61
C HIS A 293 -0.78 -4.05 -23.03
N PRO A 294 -1.19 -4.02 -24.31
CA PRO A 294 -2.36 -4.77 -24.77
C PRO A 294 -2.21 -6.28 -24.59
N ASP A 295 -0.99 -6.80 -24.65
CA ASP A 295 -0.71 -8.24 -24.47
C ASP A 295 -0.93 -8.73 -23.03
N GLY A 296 -1.01 -7.82 -22.06
CA GLY A 296 -1.34 -8.14 -20.67
C GLY A 296 -2.84 -8.23 -20.39
N VAL A 297 -3.70 -7.99 -21.39
CA VAL A 297 -5.16 -8.11 -21.26
C VAL A 297 -5.59 -9.52 -21.71
N PRO A 298 -6.42 -10.24 -20.94
CA PRO A 298 -6.93 -11.55 -21.35
C PRO A 298 -7.67 -11.46 -22.69
N ARG A 299 -7.32 -12.36 -23.62
CA ARG A 299 -8.02 -12.47 -24.91
C ARG A 299 -9.39 -13.14 -24.74
N GLY A 300 -10.34 -12.81 -25.61
CA GLY A 300 -11.73 -13.29 -25.51
C GLY A 300 -11.85 -14.82 -25.40
N GLU A 301 -11.08 -15.59 -26.17
CA GLU A 301 -11.04 -17.05 -26.14
C GLU A 301 -10.50 -17.66 -24.83
N ASN A 302 -9.84 -16.83 -24.01
CA ASN A 302 -9.30 -17.19 -22.71
C ASN A 302 -10.17 -16.70 -21.56
N THR A 303 -11.35 -16.16 -21.84
CA THR A 303 -12.30 -15.84 -20.80
C THR A 303 -13.10 -17.07 -20.34
N VAL A 304 -13.71 -16.96 -19.15
CA VAL A 304 -14.53 -18.00 -18.54
C VAL A 304 -15.83 -17.41 -18.03
N THR A 305 -16.92 -18.16 -18.21
CA THR A 305 -18.16 -18.02 -17.44
C THR A 305 -18.47 -19.39 -16.82
N GLY A 306 -18.91 -19.41 -15.56
CA GLY A 306 -19.22 -20.65 -14.86
C GLY A 306 -17.96 -21.39 -14.38
N THR A 307 -17.84 -22.69 -14.67
CA THR A 307 -16.68 -23.49 -14.23
C THR A 307 -15.85 -23.97 -15.41
N ARG A 308 -14.52 -23.89 -15.30
CA ARG A 308 -13.58 -24.41 -16.29
C ARG A 308 -12.40 -25.08 -15.60
N THR A 309 -12.05 -26.29 -16.04
CA THR A 309 -10.83 -26.97 -15.58
C THR A 309 -9.70 -26.76 -16.59
N LEU A 310 -8.53 -26.38 -16.10
CA LEU A 310 -7.29 -26.24 -16.83
C LEU A 310 -6.25 -27.23 -16.29
N ARG A 311 -5.19 -27.45 -17.07
CA ARG A 311 -4.04 -28.28 -16.66
C ARG A 311 -2.76 -27.47 -16.75
N VAL A 312 -1.95 -27.53 -15.70
CA VAL A 312 -0.56 -27.07 -15.66
C VAL A 312 0.31 -28.29 -15.38
N GLY A 313 1.13 -28.68 -16.36
CA GLY A 313 1.79 -29.99 -16.32
C GLY A 313 0.78 -31.14 -16.13
N ASP A 314 0.93 -31.89 -15.03
CA ASP A 314 0.00 -32.94 -14.63
C ASP A 314 -1.08 -32.51 -13.61
N GLN A 315 -1.02 -31.29 -13.10
CA GLN A 315 -1.94 -30.76 -12.10
C GLN A 315 -3.21 -30.19 -12.75
N GLU A 316 -4.37 -30.63 -12.26
CA GLU A 316 -5.66 -30.03 -12.60
C GLU A 316 -5.98 -28.84 -11.69
N VAL A 317 -6.47 -27.76 -12.31
CA VAL A 317 -6.86 -26.52 -11.65
C VAL A 317 -8.25 -26.14 -12.13
N ALA A 318 -9.22 -26.06 -11.22
CA ALA A 318 -10.59 -25.65 -11.51
C ALA A 318 -10.75 -24.15 -11.24
N ILE A 319 -11.39 -23.46 -12.18
CA ILE A 319 -11.76 -22.05 -12.09
C ILE A 319 -13.27 -21.97 -11.95
N HIS A 320 -13.75 -21.17 -11.00
CA HIS A 320 -15.16 -20.96 -10.73
C HIS A 320 -15.49 -19.47 -10.76
N SER A 321 -16.37 -19.04 -11.67
CA SER A 321 -17.00 -17.73 -11.60
C SER A 321 -17.92 -17.65 -10.38
N LEU A 322 -17.71 -16.65 -9.54
CA LEU A 322 -18.45 -16.48 -8.28
C LEU A 322 -19.68 -15.57 -8.44
N GLY A 323 -19.82 -14.93 -9.60
CA GLY A 323 -20.81 -13.89 -9.83
C GLY A 323 -20.33 -12.53 -9.32
N ARG A 324 -21.28 -11.66 -8.95
CA ARG A 324 -20.98 -10.33 -8.42
C ARG A 324 -20.66 -10.44 -6.94
N GLY A 325 -19.47 -9.98 -6.53
CA GLY A 325 -19.03 -9.93 -5.14
C GLY A 325 -18.18 -8.71 -4.86
N HIS A 326 -16.86 -8.89 -4.80
CA HIS A 326 -15.91 -7.76 -4.71
C HIS A 326 -15.92 -6.92 -5.98
N THR A 327 -16.05 -7.58 -7.12
CA THR A 327 -16.28 -6.97 -8.43
C THR A 327 -17.43 -7.67 -9.15
N SER A 328 -17.69 -7.29 -10.40
CA SER A 328 -18.66 -8.00 -11.24
C SER A 328 -18.09 -9.20 -12.02
N GLY A 329 -16.82 -9.53 -11.82
CA GLY A 329 -16.12 -10.59 -12.56
C GLY A 329 -15.12 -11.33 -11.67
N ASP A 330 -15.58 -11.80 -10.51
CA ASP A 330 -14.73 -12.50 -9.52
C ASP A 330 -14.63 -14.00 -9.83
N LEU A 331 -13.42 -14.54 -9.73
CA LEU A 331 -13.12 -15.97 -9.85
C LEU A 331 -12.51 -16.54 -8.56
N ALA A 332 -12.85 -17.79 -8.26
CA ALA A 332 -12.06 -18.66 -7.38
C ALA A 332 -11.28 -19.70 -8.21
N VAL A 333 -10.09 -20.05 -7.72
CA VAL A 333 -9.23 -21.07 -8.33
C VAL A 333 -8.96 -22.17 -7.31
N ARG A 334 -9.42 -23.38 -7.60
CA ARG A 334 -9.33 -24.56 -6.73
C ARG A 334 -8.42 -25.61 -7.32
N LEU A 335 -7.56 -26.20 -6.50
CA LEU A 335 -6.84 -27.42 -6.84
C LEU A 335 -6.75 -28.37 -5.65
N GLN A 336 -6.42 -29.62 -5.94
CA GLN A 336 -6.11 -30.62 -4.93
C GLN A 336 -4.75 -31.24 -5.21
N ARG A 337 -3.90 -31.27 -4.19
CA ARG A 337 -2.56 -31.85 -4.29
C ARG A 337 -2.17 -32.47 -2.96
N ASN A 338 -1.59 -33.68 -3.01
CA ASN A 338 -1.14 -34.42 -1.82
C ASN A 338 -2.22 -34.51 -0.72
N GLY A 339 -3.47 -34.77 -1.12
CA GLY A 339 -4.60 -34.89 -0.20
C GLY A 339 -5.08 -33.57 0.44
N ARG A 340 -4.53 -32.42 0.04
CA ARG A 340 -4.96 -31.09 0.50
C ARG A 340 -5.71 -30.34 -0.58
N GLU A 341 -6.79 -29.70 -0.20
CA GLU A 341 -7.55 -28.78 -1.05
C GLU A 341 -7.08 -27.36 -0.81
N ILE A 342 -6.77 -26.64 -1.90
CA ILE A 342 -6.32 -25.24 -1.87
C ILE A 342 -7.24 -24.42 -2.77
N VAL A 343 -7.71 -23.29 -2.27
CA VAL A 343 -8.63 -22.39 -3.00
C VAL A 343 -8.11 -20.95 -2.91
N ALA A 344 -7.66 -20.38 -4.02
CA ALA A 344 -7.42 -18.95 -4.14
C ALA A 344 -8.72 -18.24 -4.48
N VAL A 345 -9.04 -17.15 -3.77
CA VAL A 345 -10.36 -16.50 -3.86
C VAL A 345 -10.29 -15.03 -4.27
N GLY A 346 -9.09 -14.53 -4.60
CA GLY A 346 -8.88 -13.10 -4.84
C GLY A 346 -9.45 -12.27 -3.68
N ASP A 347 -9.91 -11.08 -3.99
CA ASP A 347 -10.43 -10.15 -2.98
C ASP A 347 -11.81 -10.51 -2.43
N ILE A 348 -12.42 -11.63 -2.85
CA ILE A 348 -13.50 -12.22 -2.05
C ILE A 348 -13.00 -12.49 -0.62
N GLY A 349 -11.70 -12.80 -0.46
CA GLY A 349 -11.01 -12.83 0.83
C GLY A 349 -10.09 -11.63 1.06
N CYS A 350 -10.37 -10.85 2.10
CA CYS A 350 -9.56 -9.75 2.63
C CYS A 350 -9.33 -9.98 4.14
N VAL A 351 -8.67 -11.08 4.48
CA VAL A 351 -8.66 -11.66 5.82
C VAL A 351 -7.87 -10.79 6.81
N GLY A 352 -8.52 -10.41 7.92
CA GLY A 352 -7.90 -9.61 8.98
C GLY A 352 -7.79 -8.11 8.66
N HIS A 353 -8.31 -7.66 7.52
CA HIS A 353 -8.28 -6.27 7.11
C HIS A 353 -9.68 -5.70 6.86
N TYR A 354 -9.81 -4.38 6.92
CA TYR A 354 -10.97 -3.69 6.35
C TYR A 354 -10.92 -3.83 4.81
N PRO A 355 -11.87 -4.57 4.17
CA PRO A 355 -11.86 -4.77 2.73
C PRO A 355 -12.03 -3.44 1.98
N PHE A 356 -11.55 -3.37 0.73
CA PHE A 356 -11.83 -2.24 -0.13
C PHE A 356 -13.13 -2.48 -0.89
N PHE A 357 -14.15 -1.65 -0.65
CA PHE A 357 -15.40 -1.73 -1.40
C PHE A 357 -15.33 -0.83 -2.64
N ASP A 358 -15.24 -1.45 -3.80
CA ASP A 358 -15.20 -0.74 -5.07
C ASP A 358 -16.56 -0.11 -5.38
N THR A 359 -16.61 1.22 -5.42
CA THR A 359 -17.84 1.99 -5.73
C THR A 359 -17.93 2.42 -7.20
N GLY A 360 -17.01 1.94 -8.04
CA GLY A 360 -16.97 2.19 -9.47
C GLY A 360 -17.92 1.29 -10.28
N ARG A 361 -17.83 1.40 -11.61
CA ARG A 361 -18.57 0.51 -12.52
C ARG A 361 -17.97 -0.89 -12.44
N GLY A 362 -18.82 -1.90 -12.34
CA GLY A 362 -18.37 -3.27 -12.05
C GLY A 362 -17.85 -3.46 -10.63
N GLY A 363 -18.12 -2.50 -9.74
CA GLY A 363 -17.74 -2.56 -8.34
C GLY A 363 -18.60 -3.52 -7.51
N ALA A 364 -18.38 -3.44 -6.20
CA ALA A 364 -18.80 -4.44 -5.23
C ALA A 364 -20.31 -4.55 -5.07
N ASP A 365 -20.76 -5.76 -4.78
CA ASP A 365 -22.10 -6.13 -4.35
C ASP A 365 -21.98 -6.81 -2.97
N LEU A 366 -22.42 -6.13 -1.90
CA LEU A 366 -22.17 -6.59 -0.53
C LEU A 366 -22.85 -7.94 -0.24
N GLN A 367 -24.08 -8.13 -0.74
CA GLN A 367 -24.85 -9.34 -0.52
C GLN A 367 -24.22 -10.52 -1.27
N GLY A 368 -23.92 -10.33 -2.56
CA GLY A 368 -23.24 -11.31 -3.39
C GLY A 368 -21.87 -11.66 -2.84
N TRP A 369 -21.10 -10.68 -2.36
CA TRP A 369 -19.79 -10.94 -1.75
C TRP A 369 -19.91 -11.81 -0.49
N ALA A 370 -20.80 -11.45 0.43
CA ALA A 370 -21.00 -12.25 1.64
C ALA A 370 -21.49 -13.67 1.30
N ALA A 371 -22.37 -13.81 0.31
CA ALA A 371 -22.86 -15.11 -0.15
C ALA A 371 -21.75 -15.96 -0.77
N SER A 372 -20.92 -15.40 -1.67
CA SER A 372 -19.80 -16.12 -2.28
C SER A 372 -18.77 -16.59 -1.26
N ALA A 373 -18.43 -15.74 -0.27
CA ALA A 373 -17.50 -16.10 0.79
C ALA A 373 -18.05 -17.24 1.68
N GLU A 374 -19.34 -17.21 2.01
CA GLU A 374 -20.01 -18.27 2.76
C GLU A 374 -20.10 -19.57 1.96
N GLU A 375 -20.53 -19.52 0.69
CA GLU A 375 -20.63 -20.69 -0.18
C GLU A 375 -19.28 -21.41 -0.30
N LEU A 376 -18.20 -20.65 -0.54
CA LEU A 376 -16.85 -21.22 -0.61
C LEU A 376 -16.45 -21.90 0.70
N ALA A 377 -16.74 -21.28 1.84
CA ALA A 377 -16.44 -21.83 3.16
C ALA A 377 -17.27 -23.08 3.50
N GLU A 378 -18.51 -23.17 3.04
CA GLU A 378 -19.38 -24.34 3.20
C GLU A 378 -18.98 -25.48 2.28
N ARG A 379 -18.65 -25.16 1.02
CA ARG A 379 -18.28 -26.15 0.02
C ARG A 379 -16.93 -26.77 0.29
N TYR A 380 -16.00 -26.00 0.86
CA TYR A 380 -14.61 -26.42 1.11
C TYR A 380 -14.21 -26.16 2.58
N PRO A 381 -14.84 -26.85 3.56
CA PRO A 381 -14.68 -26.53 4.97
C PRO A 381 -13.26 -26.78 5.50
N ASP A 382 -12.54 -27.74 4.90
CA ASP A 382 -11.18 -28.15 5.29
C ASP A 382 -10.08 -27.60 4.38
N ALA A 383 -10.43 -26.73 3.42
CA ALA A 383 -9.48 -26.19 2.47
C ALA A 383 -8.56 -25.13 3.07
N ILE A 384 -7.38 -25.02 2.48
CA ILE A 384 -6.46 -23.91 2.68
C ILE A 384 -6.87 -22.80 1.71
N PHE A 385 -7.35 -21.67 2.23
CA PHE A 385 -7.75 -20.52 1.42
C PHE A 385 -6.60 -19.54 1.25
N VAL A 386 -6.35 -19.12 0.02
CA VAL A 386 -5.44 -18.02 -0.31
C VAL A 386 -6.28 -16.78 -0.64
N PRO A 387 -6.49 -15.86 0.32
CA PRO A 387 -7.22 -14.63 0.08
C PRO A 387 -6.39 -13.67 -0.78
N GLY A 388 -7.04 -12.70 -1.43
CA GLY A 388 -6.39 -11.61 -2.17
C GLY A 388 -5.59 -10.71 -1.25
N HIS A 389 -6.04 -10.53 0.00
CA HIS A 389 -5.27 -9.84 1.02
C HIS A 389 -5.34 -10.53 2.39
N GLY A 390 -4.24 -10.44 3.14
CA GLY A 390 -4.10 -11.03 4.47
C GLY A 390 -3.34 -12.36 4.47
N PRO A 391 -3.26 -13.05 5.62
CA PRO A 391 -2.62 -14.36 5.72
C PRO A 391 -3.46 -15.45 5.04
N VAL A 392 -2.83 -16.60 4.77
CA VAL A 392 -3.53 -17.84 4.42
C VAL A 392 -4.57 -18.17 5.49
N ALA A 393 -5.73 -18.63 5.06
CA ALA A 393 -6.95 -18.69 5.86
C ALA A 393 -7.61 -20.07 5.81
N SER A 394 -8.54 -20.30 6.73
CA SER A 394 -9.48 -21.42 6.69
C SER A 394 -10.88 -20.92 6.33
N ALA A 395 -11.83 -21.85 6.16
CA ALA A 395 -13.24 -21.54 5.99
C ALA A 395 -13.80 -20.63 7.11
N ARG A 396 -13.24 -20.72 8.33
CA ARG A 396 -13.65 -19.87 9.46
C ARG A 396 -13.44 -18.39 9.18
N GLU A 397 -12.28 -18.01 8.65
CA GLU A 397 -11.96 -16.61 8.39
C GLU A 397 -12.81 -16.03 7.25
N LEU A 398 -13.15 -16.83 6.22
CA LEU A 398 -14.08 -16.41 5.18
C LEU A 398 -15.49 -16.18 5.72
N ARG A 399 -16.00 -17.07 6.57
CA ARG A 399 -17.30 -16.85 7.24
C ARG A 399 -17.28 -15.58 8.10
N ALA A 400 -16.22 -15.36 8.87
CA ALA A 400 -16.08 -14.15 9.68
C ALA A 400 -16.10 -12.87 8.82
N GLN A 401 -15.54 -12.92 7.61
CA GLN A 401 -15.63 -11.80 6.67
C GLN A 401 -17.04 -11.63 6.10
N ALA A 402 -17.73 -12.72 5.75
CA ALA A 402 -19.13 -12.67 5.31
C ALA A 402 -20.02 -12.03 6.39
N ASP A 403 -19.85 -12.43 7.65
CA ASP A 403 -20.56 -11.87 8.80
C ASP A 403 -20.25 -10.38 8.99
N TYR A 404 -18.99 -9.98 8.80
CA TYR A 404 -18.58 -8.58 8.85
C TYR A 404 -19.29 -7.74 7.78
N ILE A 405 -19.35 -8.22 6.54
CA ILE A 405 -19.98 -7.52 5.43
C ILE A 405 -21.48 -7.35 5.68
N ARG A 406 -22.16 -8.41 6.14
CA ARG A 406 -23.59 -8.40 6.50
C ARG A 406 -23.87 -7.43 7.65
N PHE A 407 -23.03 -7.46 8.69
CA PHE A 407 -23.15 -6.54 9.81
C PHE A 407 -22.98 -5.08 9.36
N LEU A 408 -21.98 -4.81 8.51
CA LEU A 408 -21.73 -3.48 7.98
C LEU A 408 -22.91 -2.96 7.15
N GLU A 409 -23.44 -3.78 6.25
CA GLU A 409 -24.63 -3.47 5.45
C GLU A 409 -25.83 -3.15 6.36
N ALA A 410 -26.17 -4.04 7.28
CA ALA A 410 -27.29 -3.86 8.21
C ALA A 410 -27.13 -2.59 9.06
N SER A 411 -25.93 -2.34 9.58
CA SER A 411 -25.63 -1.15 10.40
C SER A 411 -25.76 0.14 9.60
N VAL A 412 -25.30 0.14 8.35
CA VAL A 412 -25.42 1.30 7.46
C VAL A 412 -26.88 1.57 7.08
N LEU A 413 -27.65 0.53 6.76
CA LEU A 413 -29.08 0.65 6.47
C LEU A 413 -29.85 1.16 7.69
N GLY A 414 -29.57 0.63 8.88
CA GLY A 414 -30.15 1.11 10.14
C GLY A 414 -29.83 2.59 10.40
N SER A 415 -28.55 2.98 10.26
CA SER A 415 -28.16 4.38 10.44
C SER A 415 -28.85 5.33 9.44
N ALA A 416 -29.10 4.87 8.21
CA ALA A 416 -29.80 5.65 7.20
C ALA A 416 -31.30 5.76 7.49
N HIS A 417 -31.91 4.67 7.97
CA HIS A 417 -33.30 4.65 8.46
C HIS A 417 -33.48 5.65 9.62
N ASP A 418 -32.51 5.77 10.51
CA ASP A 418 -32.49 6.73 11.62
C ASP A 418 -32.20 8.18 11.18
N GLY A 419 -32.17 8.45 9.87
CA GLY A 419 -31.97 9.79 9.31
C GLY A 419 -30.53 10.29 9.38
N LEU A 420 -29.55 9.44 9.74
CA LEU A 420 -28.15 9.86 9.81
C LEU A 420 -27.57 10.01 8.41
N ASP A 421 -26.79 11.08 8.22
CA ASP A 421 -25.99 11.27 7.02
C ASP A 421 -24.70 10.42 7.03
N ALA A 422 -23.88 10.53 6.00
CA ALA A 422 -22.63 9.77 5.91
C ALA A 422 -21.66 10.04 7.08
N ARG A 423 -21.62 11.27 7.61
CA ARG A 423 -20.77 11.61 8.77
C ARG A 423 -21.35 11.07 10.07
N GLY A 424 -22.68 11.14 10.22
CA GLY A 424 -23.42 10.53 11.32
C GLY A 424 -23.23 9.02 11.35
N SER A 425 -23.36 8.35 10.20
CA SER A 425 -23.15 6.91 10.05
C SER A 425 -21.74 6.51 10.51
N VAL A 426 -20.70 7.23 10.07
CA VAL A 426 -19.31 6.97 10.47
C VAL A 426 -19.08 7.13 11.98
N ARG A 427 -19.83 8.01 12.65
CA ARG A 427 -19.73 8.19 14.11
C ARG A 427 -20.54 7.15 14.89
N ASN A 428 -21.59 6.62 14.31
CA ASN A 428 -22.56 5.75 15.00
C ASN A 428 -22.28 4.26 14.79
N VAL A 429 -21.83 3.87 13.58
CA VAL A 429 -21.52 2.47 13.27
C VAL A 429 -20.17 2.10 13.90
N ASP A 430 -20.22 1.30 14.96
CA ASP A 430 -19.04 0.75 15.64
C ASP A 430 -18.56 -0.54 14.97
N LEU A 431 -17.34 -0.50 14.44
CA LEU A 431 -16.67 -1.65 13.82
C LEU A 431 -15.49 -2.18 14.65
N THR A 432 -15.26 -1.63 15.85
CA THR A 432 -14.05 -1.92 16.63
C THR A 432 -14.00 -3.35 17.16
N SER A 433 -15.16 -3.97 17.42
CA SER A 433 -15.29 -5.37 17.86
C SER A 433 -14.71 -6.38 16.87
N TRP A 434 -14.70 -6.03 15.58
CA TRP A 434 -14.15 -6.88 14.50
C TRP A 434 -12.63 -6.94 14.48
N ARG A 435 -11.95 -6.03 15.20
CA ARG A 435 -10.48 -6.00 15.36
C ARG A 435 -9.69 -6.04 14.04
N LEU A 436 -10.28 -5.54 12.96
CA LEU A 436 -9.64 -5.51 11.65
C LEU A 436 -8.52 -4.46 11.59
N SER A 437 -7.50 -4.77 10.81
CA SER A 437 -6.41 -3.86 10.48
C SER A 437 -6.75 -3.05 9.23
N MET A 438 -6.09 -1.92 9.05
CA MET A 438 -6.24 -1.21 7.77
C MET A 438 -5.60 -2.00 6.64
N LEU A 439 -6.17 -1.86 5.45
CA LEU A 439 -5.58 -2.38 4.21
C LEU A 439 -4.93 -1.22 3.45
N PRO A 440 -3.61 -1.23 3.22
CA PRO A 440 -2.94 -0.22 2.41
C PRO A 440 -3.18 -0.49 0.93
N VAL A 441 -4.41 -0.29 0.47
CA VAL A 441 -4.73 -0.25 -0.96
C VAL A 441 -4.26 1.10 -1.49
N LEU A 442 -3.23 1.10 -2.34
CA LEU A 442 -2.61 2.30 -2.91
C LEU A 442 -3.27 2.65 -4.25
N HIS A 443 -4.57 2.94 -4.24
CA HIS A 443 -5.33 3.28 -5.46
C HIS A 443 -5.44 4.80 -5.63
N TYR A 444 -5.00 5.34 -6.77
CA TYR A 444 -5.24 6.72 -7.27
C TYR A 444 -5.51 7.80 -6.20
N GLY A 445 -4.60 7.96 -5.23
CA GLY A 445 -4.66 9.04 -4.22
C GLY A 445 -5.64 8.82 -3.05
N THR A 446 -6.33 7.69 -2.95
CA THR A 446 -7.13 7.34 -1.76
C THR A 446 -6.28 6.48 -0.83
N VAL A 447 -5.97 7.04 0.34
CA VAL A 447 -5.09 6.41 1.33
C VAL A 447 -5.95 5.53 2.26
N LEU A 448 -5.67 4.22 2.23
CA LEU A 448 -6.02 3.19 3.23
C LEU A 448 -7.51 2.83 3.34
N SER A 449 -7.85 1.55 3.17
CA SER A 449 -9.14 1.03 3.63
C SER A 449 -9.11 0.86 5.15
N ARG A 450 -10.14 1.40 5.82
CA ARG A 450 -10.29 1.49 7.28
C ARG A 450 -11.77 1.51 7.65
N SER A 451 -12.10 1.35 8.92
CA SER A 451 -13.48 1.38 9.42
C SER A 451 -14.34 2.49 8.80
N SER A 452 -13.85 3.73 8.83
CA SER A 452 -14.59 4.87 8.31
C SER A 452 -14.80 4.85 6.78
N SER A 453 -13.87 4.27 6.00
CA SER A 453 -14.07 4.14 4.55
C SER A 453 -15.10 3.07 4.26
N ASN A 454 -15.07 1.95 4.97
CA ASN A 454 -16.03 0.87 4.80
C ASN A 454 -17.46 1.35 5.03
N VAL A 455 -17.71 2.09 6.10
CA VAL A 455 -19.04 2.69 6.34
C VAL A 455 -19.46 3.61 5.19
N ARG A 456 -18.56 4.48 4.68
CA ARG A 456 -18.88 5.39 3.57
C ARG A 456 -19.13 4.67 2.25
N GLN A 457 -18.31 3.67 1.93
CA GLN A 457 -18.39 2.93 0.67
C GLN A 457 -19.59 1.99 0.67
N ALA A 458 -19.81 1.24 1.76
CA ALA A 458 -21.01 0.43 1.94
C ALA A 458 -22.27 1.29 1.79
N ARG A 459 -22.33 2.46 2.45
CA ARG A 459 -23.44 3.41 2.28
C ARG A 459 -23.65 3.83 0.83
N ARG A 460 -22.56 4.06 0.09
CA ARG A 460 -22.64 4.40 -1.33
C ARG A 460 -23.10 3.22 -2.18
N LEU A 461 -22.89 1.98 -1.77
CA LEU A 461 -23.30 0.80 -2.54
C LEU A 461 -24.75 0.43 -2.26
N VAL A 462 -25.19 0.49 -1.01
CA VAL A 462 -26.51 -0.03 -0.60
C VAL A 462 -27.63 1.00 -0.65
N LEU A 463 -27.31 2.30 -0.64
CA LEU A 463 -28.34 3.35 -0.70
C LEU A 463 -28.51 3.91 -2.13
N PRO A 464 -29.75 4.17 -2.57
CA PRO A 464 -30.06 4.71 -3.89
C PRO A 464 -29.47 6.12 -4.08
N GLU A 465 -29.14 6.48 -5.32
CA GLU A 465 -28.50 7.77 -5.65
C GLU A 465 -29.29 9.00 -5.18
N SER A 466 -30.62 8.93 -5.15
CA SER A 466 -31.51 9.99 -4.67
C SER A 466 -31.28 10.36 -3.20
N SER A 467 -30.93 9.39 -2.36
CA SER A 467 -30.59 9.61 -0.94
C SER A 467 -29.21 10.24 -0.72
N ARG A 468 -28.43 10.42 -1.80
CA ARG A 468 -27.09 11.03 -1.79
C ARG A 468 -27.11 12.54 -2.08
N LEU A 469 -28.20 13.05 -2.68
CA LEU A 469 -28.34 14.44 -3.15
C LEU A 469 -29.06 15.38 -2.17
N GLY A 470 -29.69 14.86 -1.11
CA GLY A 470 -30.42 15.64 -0.11
C GLY A 470 -29.56 16.59 0.77
N GLN A 471 -28.29 16.82 0.43
CA GLN A 471 -27.39 17.69 1.20
C GLN A 471 -26.97 18.98 0.48
N THR A 472 -27.41 19.21 -0.77
CA THR A 472 -27.04 20.43 -1.51
C THR A 472 -28.11 21.53 -1.42
N GLU A 473 -29.34 21.23 -1.02
CA GLU A 473 -30.44 22.21 -1.02
C GLU A 473 -30.74 22.91 0.32
N LEU A 474 -30.00 22.64 1.39
CA LEU A 474 -30.13 23.37 2.67
C LEU A 474 -29.11 24.51 2.85
N ARG A 475 -28.51 24.98 1.75
CA ARG A 475 -27.74 26.22 1.70
C ARG A 475 -28.20 27.08 0.52
N ARG A 476 -29.40 27.61 0.62
CA ARG A 476 -29.76 28.88 -0.03
C ARG A 476 -29.88 29.95 1.01
#